data_AF-E8V194-F1
#
_entry.id   AF-E8V194-F1
#
_cell.length_a   1.000
_cell.length_b   1.000
_cell.length_c   1.000
_cell.angle_alpha   90.00
_cell.angle_beta   90.00
_cell.angle_gamma   90.00
#
_symmetry.space_group_name_H-M   'P 1'
#
loop_
_entity.id
_entity.type
_entity.pdbx_description
1 polymer ?
#
loop_
_entity_poly.entity_id
_entity_poly.type
_entity_poly.pdbx_seq_one_letter_code
_entity_poly.pdbx_strand_id
1 'polypeptide(L)'
;MEEQTQPSFLGLQARVRRSKGRTGRTISATARVTRDEQNEMEAAAKHRGQSLSEWCREVLLAAARGETITPLFTEIVAIRQLLNSTLRNVACGEVMTPQAFQAELQGIRLSKHKAAAEVMQQYAATEVAQ
;
A
#
# COMPACT_ATOMS: atom_id res chain seq x y z
N MET A 1 10.47 -65.39 -26.08
CA MET A 1 11.45 -64.38 -25.67
C MET A 1 10.89 -63.06 -26.14
N GLU A 2 9.99 -62.49 -25.36
CA GLU A 2 9.27 -61.26 -25.71
C GLU A 2 9.68 -60.18 -24.71
N GLU A 3 10.38 -59.20 -25.24
CA GLU A 3 10.92 -58.05 -24.53
C GLU A 3 9.78 -57.06 -24.27
N GLN A 4 9.17 -57.14 -23.08
CA GLN A 4 8.15 -56.20 -22.65
C GLN A 4 8.81 -54.84 -22.34
N THR A 5 8.81 -53.97 -23.35
CA THR A 5 8.95 -52.53 -23.16
C THR A 5 7.66 -52.01 -22.53
N GLN A 6 7.71 -51.58 -21.27
CA GLN A 6 6.66 -50.78 -20.66
C GLN A 6 7.22 -49.56 -19.93
N PRO A 7 6.42 -48.48 -19.88
CA PRO A 7 6.85 -47.16 -20.28
C PRO A 7 7.44 -46.36 -19.11
N SER A 8 8.28 -45.41 -19.48
CA SER A 8 8.83 -44.38 -18.60
C SER A 8 7.72 -43.70 -17.78
N PHE A 9 7.62 -44.11 -16.52
CA PHE A 9 6.85 -43.43 -15.48
C PHE A 9 7.19 -41.94 -15.54
N LEU A 10 6.18 -41.09 -15.79
CA LEU A 10 6.24 -39.68 -16.20
C LEU A 10 6.95 -38.69 -15.26
N GLY A 11 7.99 -39.11 -14.51
CA GLY A 11 8.91 -38.22 -13.78
C GLY A 11 8.21 -37.24 -12.84
N LEU A 12 6.97 -37.53 -12.42
CA LEU A 12 6.12 -36.60 -11.69
C LEU A 12 6.75 -36.24 -10.34
N GLN A 13 7.47 -37.18 -9.74
CA GLN A 13 8.18 -36.97 -8.49
C GLN A 13 9.31 -35.93 -8.60
N ALA A 14 9.99 -35.84 -9.74
CA ALA A 14 11.01 -34.82 -9.99
C ALA A 14 10.42 -33.46 -10.36
N ARG A 15 9.18 -33.43 -10.90
CA ARG A 15 8.46 -32.21 -11.28
C ARG A 15 7.76 -31.54 -10.10
N VAL A 16 7.47 -32.27 -9.03
CA VAL A 16 7.08 -31.67 -7.74
C VAL A 16 8.35 -31.17 -7.04
N ARG A 17 9.04 -30.20 -7.64
CA ARG A 17 9.79 -29.24 -6.82
C ARG A 17 8.72 -28.59 -5.94
N ARG A 18 8.63 -28.98 -4.66
CA ARG A 18 7.98 -28.15 -3.66
C ARG A 18 8.64 -26.80 -3.83
N SER A 19 7.91 -25.85 -4.41
CA SER A 19 8.31 -24.47 -4.32
C SER A 19 8.53 -24.27 -2.83
N LYS A 20 9.74 -23.90 -2.44
CA LYS A 20 10.00 -23.28 -1.14
C LYS A 20 9.37 -21.88 -1.20
N GLY A 21 8.10 -21.84 -1.58
CA GLY A 21 7.29 -20.69 -1.86
C GLY A 21 6.57 -20.38 -0.57
N ARG A 22 6.67 -19.11 -0.15
CA ARG A 22 5.89 -18.40 0.87
C ARG A 22 5.16 -19.32 1.85
N THR A 23 5.54 -19.26 3.12
CA THR A 23 4.80 -19.83 4.25
C THR A 23 3.30 -19.75 3.98
N GLY A 24 2.64 -20.92 3.91
CA GLY A 24 1.22 -21.01 3.64
C GLY A 24 0.45 -20.13 4.61
N ARG A 25 -0.60 -19.48 4.13
CA ARG A 25 -1.46 -18.66 4.99
C ARG A 25 -2.28 -19.63 5.85
N THR A 26 -1.92 -19.75 7.12
CA THR A 26 -2.50 -20.73 8.06
C THR A 26 -3.45 -20.11 9.08
N ILE A 27 -3.52 -18.78 9.14
CA ILE A 27 -4.31 -18.03 10.12
C ILE A 27 -5.41 -17.25 9.39
N SER A 28 -6.63 -17.30 9.92
CA SER A 28 -7.76 -16.49 9.47
C SER A 28 -7.96 -15.27 10.38
N ALA A 29 -8.20 -14.11 9.77
CA ALA A 29 -8.77 -12.94 10.44
C ALA A 29 -10.22 -12.82 9.97
N THR A 30 -11.18 -12.79 10.91
CA THR A 30 -12.60 -12.87 10.59
C THR A 30 -13.41 -11.79 11.31
N ALA A 31 -14.34 -11.17 10.61
CA ALA A 31 -15.37 -10.30 11.16
C ALA A 31 -16.72 -10.73 10.59
N ARG A 32 -17.78 -10.69 11.42
CA ARG A 32 -19.14 -10.91 10.92
C ARG A 32 -19.65 -9.63 10.31
N VAL A 33 -20.25 -9.74 9.15
CA VAL A 33 -20.84 -8.63 8.41
C VAL A 33 -22.31 -8.94 8.11
N THR A 34 -23.09 -7.89 7.96
CA THR A 34 -24.44 -7.95 7.42
C THR A 34 -24.41 -8.33 5.94
N ARG A 35 -25.58 -8.67 5.39
CA ARG A 35 -25.70 -9.00 3.97
C ARG A 35 -25.38 -7.80 3.08
N ASP A 36 -25.75 -6.60 3.50
CA ASP A 36 -25.53 -5.38 2.72
C ASP A 36 -24.04 -5.02 2.67
N GLU A 37 -23.34 -5.10 3.81
CA GLU A 37 -21.88 -4.93 3.87
C GLU A 37 -21.15 -5.99 3.02
N GLN A 38 -21.63 -7.24 3.01
CA GLN A 38 -21.06 -8.27 2.13
C GLN A 38 -21.21 -7.91 0.65
N ASN A 39 -22.39 -7.46 0.22
CA ASN A 39 -22.64 -7.05 -1.16
C ASN A 39 -21.75 -5.87 -1.57
N GLU A 40 -21.56 -4.90 -0.68
CA GLU A 40 -20.68 -3.75 -0.90
C GLU A 40 -19.22 -4.19 -1.12
N MET A 41 -18.70 -5.05 -0.24
CA MET A 41 -17.35 -5.59 -0.36
C MET A 41 -17.16 -6.42 -1.63
N GLU A 42 -18.17 -7.21 -2.03
CA GLU A 42 -18.13 -7.99 -3.29
C GLU A 42 -18.12 -7.09 -4.53
N ALA A 43 -18.88 -5.99 -4.52
CA ALA A 43 -18.87 -5.01 -5.61
C ALA A 43 -17.50 -4.32 -5.71
N ALA A 44 -16.90 -3.94 -4.58
CA ALA A 44 -15.57 -3.36 -4.54
C ALA A 44 -14.48 -4.32 -5.07
N ALA A 45 -14.54 -5.60 -4.68
CA ALA A 45 -13.63 -6.63 -5.17
C ALA A 45 -13.79 -6.86 -6.69
N LYS A 46 -15.04 -6.95 -7.18
CA LYS A 46 -15.35 -7.11 -8.61
C LYS A 46 -14.83 -5.94 -9.46
N HIS A 47 -15.00 -4.71 -8.98
CA HIS A 47 -14.48 -3.53 -9.67
C HIS A 47 -12.95 -3.58 -9.85
N ARG A 48 -12.23 -4.28 -8.96
CA ARG A 48 -10.78 -4.47 -9.04
C ARG A 48 -10.36 -5.77 -9.73
N GLY A 49 -11.31 -6.58 -10.22
CA GLY A 49 -11.04 -7.89 -10.83
C GLY A 49 -10.47 -8.92 -9.84
N GLN A 50 -10.71 -8.73 -8.54
CA GLN A 50 -10.17 -9.56 -7.46
C GLN A 50 -11.26 -10.46 -6.86
N SER A 51 -10.82 -11.57 -6.25
CA SER A 51 -11.70 -12.33 -5.36
C SER A 51 -11.93 -11.55 -4.06
N LEU A 52 -13.10 -11.74 -3.42
CA LEU A 52 -13.42 -11.08 -2.15
C LEU A 52 -12.33 -11.30 -1.08
N SER A 53 -11.86 -12.55 -0.93
CA SER A 53 -10.82 -12.90 0.04
C SER A 53 -9.47 -12.24 -0.24
N GLU A 54 -9.11 -12.06 -1.52
CA GLU A 54 -7.89 -11.39 -1.92
C GLU A 54 -7.97 -9.89 -1.66
N TRP A 55 -9.09 -9.28 -2.06
CA TRP A 55 -9.37 -7.88 -1.83
C TRP A 55 -9.41 -7.54 -0.33
N CYS A 56 -10.16 -8.30 0.48
CA CYS A 56 -10.21 -8.09 1.93
C CYS A 56 -8.82 -8.18 2.56
N ARG A 57 -8.00 -9.14 2.12
CA ARG A 57 -6.64 -9.28 2.64
C ARG A 57 -5.77 -8.08 2.28
N GLU A 58 -5.85 -7.58 1.05
CA GLU A 58 -5.12 -6.38 0.63
C GLU A 58 -5.53 -5.17 1.46
N VAL A 59 -6.84 -4.91 1.57
CA VAL A 59 -7.39 -3.77 2.29
C VAL A 59 -7.06 -3.82 3.79
N LEU A 60 -7.26 -4.98 4.44
CA LEU A 60 -6.96 -5.12 5.87
C LEU A 60 -5.47 -4.97 6.17
N LEU A 61 -4.59 -5.49 5.29
CA LEU A 61 -3.14 -5.32 5.45
C LEU A 61 -2.70 -3.88 5.17
N ALA A 62 -3.30 -3.22 4.18
CA ALA A 62 -3.04 -1.81 3.90
C ALA A 62 -3.45 -0.94 5.10
N ALA A 63 -4.65 -1.15 5.63
CA ALA A 63 -5.14 -0.47 6.83
C ALA A 63 -4.23 -0.72 8.04
N ALA A 64 -3.85 -1.99 8.30
CA ALA A 64 -2.96 -2.33 9.42
C ALA A 64 -1.56 -1.71 9.32
N ARG A 65 -1.11 -1.37 8.10
CA ARG A 65 0.17 -0.68 7.86
C ARG A 65 0.04 0.84 7.84
N GLY A 66 -1.17 1.39 7.91
CA GLY A 66 -1.43 2.81 7.71
C GLY A 66 -1.26 3.26 6.25
N GLU A 67 -1.36 2.34 5.28
CA GLU A 67 -1.34 2.66 3.84
C GLU A 67 -2.65 3.35 3.36
N THR A 68 -3.55 3.70 4.29
CA THR A 68 -4.69 4.61 4.04
C THR A 68 -4.26 6.02 3.65
N ILE A 69 -2.96 6.33 3.74
CA ILE A 69 -2.34 7.50 3.12
C ILE A 69 -2.49 7.38 1.59
N THR A 70 -3.50 8.06 1.05
CA THR A 70 -3.70 8.09 -0.40
C THR A 70 -2.56 8.85 -1.09
N PRO A 71 -2.25 8.54 -2.36
CA PRO A 71 -1.33 9.36 -3.15
C PRO A 71 -1.76 10.83 -3.17
N LEU A 72 -3.06 11.09 -3.27
CA LEU A 72 -3.61 12.45 -3.22
C LEU A 72 -3.28 13.16 -1.90
N PHE A 73 -3.49 12.50 -0.76
CA PHE A 73 -3.14 13.07 0.54
C PHE A 73 -1.64 13.37 0.64
N THR A 74 -0.79 12.47 0.13
CA THR A 74 0.66 12.67 0.08
C THR A 74 1.04 13.90 -0.73
N GLU A 75 0.44 14.10 -1.90
CA GLU A 75 0.69 15.28 -2.74
C GLU A 75 0.17 16.57 -2.08
N ILE A 76 -0.97 16.54 -1.40
CA ILE A 76 -1.50 17.70 -0.66
C ILE A 76 -0.53 18.12 0.45
N VAL A 77 -0.02 17.17 1.23
CA VAL A 77 0.99 17.45 2.27
C VAL A 77 2.27 18.01 1.66
N ALA A 78 2.73 17.45 0.54
CA ALA A 78 3.91 17.95 -0.18
C ALA A 78 3.73 19.39 -0.68
N ILE A 79 2.56 19.72 -1.25
CA ILE A 79 2.22 21.09 -1.70
C ILE A 79 2.19 22.04 -0.50
N ARG A 80 1.59 21.64 0.63
CA ARG A 80 1.58 22.44 1.86
C ARG A 80 3.01 22.74 2.33
N GLN A 81 3.91 21.76 2.30
CA GLN A 81 5.31 21.92 2.67
C GLN A 81 6.00 22.94 1.76
N LEU A 82 5.85 22.79 0.44
CA LEU A 82 6.43 23.67 -0.56
C LEU A 82 5.92 25.11 -0.40
N LEU A 83 4.62 25.28 -0.21
CA LEU A 83 4.01 26.59 -0.01
C LEU A 83 4.52 27.24 1.28
N ASN A 84 4.61 26.49 2.38
CA ASN A 84 5.13 27.04 3.63
C ASN A 84 6.59 27.50 3.51
N SER A 85 7.47 26.72 2.87
CA SER A 85 8.87 27.10 2.73
C SER A 85 9.07 28.27 1.77
N THR A 86 8.34 28.29 0.65
CA THR A 86 8.41 29.37 -0.34
C THR A 86 7.79 30.67 0.17
N LEU A 87 6.58 30.62 0.75
CA LEU A 87 5.89 31.80 1.28
C LEU A 87 6.60 32.36 2.52
N ARG A 88 7.26 31.52 3.33
CA ARG A 88 8.09 32.01 4.44
C ARG A 88 9.20 32.93 3.94
N ASN A 89 9.92 32.53 2.89
CA ASN A 89 10.98 33.37 2.33
C ASN A 89 10.43 34.72 1.85
N VAL A 90 9.29 34.71 1.16
CA VAL A 90 8.61 35.93 0.72
C VAL A 90 8.18 36.81 1.90
N ALA A 91 7.56 36.21 2.93
CA ALA A 91 7.09 36.94 4.11
C ALA A 91 8.23 37.54 4.95
N CYS A 92 9.41 36.89 4.95
CA CYS A 92 10.61 37.39 5.60
C CYS A 92 11.43 38.36 4.74
N GLY A 93 10.98 38.66 3.51
CA GLY A 93 11.69 39.54 2.57
C GLY A 93 12.93 38.92 1.92
N GLU A 94 13.10 37.60 2.04
CA GLU A 94 14.19 36.86 1.44
C GLU A 94 13.88 36.50 -0.02
N VAL A 95 14.85 36.69 -0.91
CA VAL A 95 14.72 36.29 -2.31
C VAL A 95 15.18 34.86 -2.47
N MET A 96 14.25 33.97 -2.79
CA MET A 96 14.55 32.57 -3.04
C MET A 96 15.24 32.41 -4.40
N THR A 97 16.46 31.87 -4.41
CA THR A 97 17.16 31.59 -5.67
C THR A 97 16.57 30.37 -6.37
N PRO A 98 16.70 30.26 -7.72
CA PRO A 98 16.26 29.08 -8.46
C PRO A 98 16.89 27.77 -7.94
N GLN A 99 18.16 27.82 -7.53
CA GLN A 99 18.89 26.69 -6.97
C GLN A 99 18.31 26.26 -5.62
N ALA A 100 18.00 27.22 -4.74
CA ALA A 100 17.35 26.94 -3.47
C ALA A 100 15.95 26.33 -3.66
N PHE A 101 15.19 26.83 -4.64
CA PHE A 101 13.88 26.28 -4.98
C PHE A 101 13.96 24.85 -5.50
N GLN A 102 14.92 24.53 -6.37
CA GLN A 102 15.10 23.15 -6.81
C GLN A 102 15.55 22.22 -5.68
N ALA A 103 16.44 22.67 -4.80
CA ALA A 103 16.87 21.88 -3.65
C ALA A 103 15.68 21.54 -2.73
N GLU A 104 14.80 22.51 -2.48
CA GLU A 104 13.57 22.32 -1.71
C GLU A 104 12.65 21.29 -2.37
N LEU A 105 12.40 21.39 -3.67
CA LEU A 105 11.58 20.42 -4.41
C LEU A 105 12.14 18.99 -4.32
N GLN A 106 13.46 18.82 -4.39
CA GLN A 106 14.08 17.50 -4.25
C GLN A 106 13.95 16.99 -2.82
N GLY A 107 14.15 17.84 -1.81
CA GLY A 107 13.93 17.49 -0.41
C GLY A 107 12.51 17.00 -0.14
N ILE A 108 11.51 17.69 -0.70
CA ILE A 108 10.09 17.30 -0.59
C ILE A 108 9.83 15.97 -1.30
N ARG A 109 10.36 15.76 -2.51
CA ARG A 109 10.20 14.47 -3.24
C ARG A 109 10.72 13.28 -2.45
N LEU A 110 11.84 13.44 -1.76
CA LEU A 110 12.44 12.39 -0.94
C LEU A 110 11.70 12.14 0.37
N SER A 111 11.00 13.15 0.91
CA SER A 111 10.41 13.10 2.26
C SER A 111 8.87 13.02 2.29
N LYS A 112 8.17 13.31 1.18
CA LYS A 112 6.70 13.47 1.15
C LYS A 112 5.92 12.31 1.75
N HIS A 113 6.36 11.07 1.53
CA HIS A 113 5.69 9.89 2.08
C HIS A 113 5.80 9.82 3.61
N LYS A 114 6.98 10.15 4.15
CA LYS A 114 7.21 10.22 5.60
C LYS A 114 6.40 11.36 6.22
N ALA A 115 6.45 12.55 5.61
CA ALA A 115 5.69 13.71 6.07
C ALA A 115 4.17 13.43 6.07
N ALA A 116 3.65 12.77 5.04
CA ALA A 116 2.24 12.39 5.01
C ALA A 116 1.86 11.42 6.14
N ALA A 117 2.72 10.45 6.44
CA ALA A 117 2.49 9.53 7.56
C ALA A 117 2.46 10.25 8.91
N GLU A 118 3.39 11.19 9.14
CA GLU A 118 3.44 12.00 10.36
C GLU A 118 2.20 12.87 10.52
N VAL A 119 1.76 13.55 9.45
CA VAL A 119 0.54 14.37 9.47
C VAL A 119 -0.69 13.51 9.78
N MET A 120 -0.79 12.31 9.21
CA MET A 120 -1.90 11.41 9.47
C MET A 120 -1.93 10.94 10.93
N GLN A 121 -0.77 10.67 11.53
CA GLN A 121 -0.66 10.34 12.97
C GLN A 121 -1.11 11.50 13.86
N GLN A 122 -0.80 12.75 13.49
CA GLN A 122 -1.23 13.94 14.23
C GLN A 122 -2.76 14.11 14.20
N TYR A 123 -3.40 13.89 13.06
CA TYR A 123 -4.87 13.91 12.97
C TYR A 123 -5.51 12.81 13.82
N ALA A 124 -5.01 11.58 13.74
CA ALA A 124 -5.50 10.48 14.56
C ALA A 124 -5.34 10.74 16.06
N ALA A 125 -4.24 11.37 16.49
CA ALA A 125 -4.03 11.75 17.89
C ALA A 125 -4.96 12.89 18.35
N THR A 126 -5.31 13.81 17.44
CA THR A 126 -6.20 14.94 17.75
C THR A 126 -7.66 14.50 17.86
N GLU A 127 -8.11 13.56 17.03
CA GLU A 127 -9.46 12.99 17.08
C GLU A 127 -9.72 12.15 18.34
N VAL A 128 -8.69 11.53 18.92
CA VAL A 128 -8.80 10.74 20.17
C VAL A 128 -8.81 11.63 21.42
N ALA A 129 -8.38 12.89 21.30
CA ALA A 129 -8.36 13.86 22.41
C ALA A 129 -9.63 14.72 22.50
N GLN A 130 -10.58 14.56 21.56
CA GLN A 130 -11.89 15.22 21.55
C GLN A 130 -12.98 14.27 22.06
#